data_AF-A0AAX0IX42-F1
#
_entry.id   AF-A0AAX0IX42-F1
#
_cell.length_a   1.000
_cell.length_b   1.000
_cell.length_c   1.000
_cell.angle_alpha   90.00
_cell.angle_beta   90.00
_cell.angle_gamma   90.00
#
_symmetry.space_group_name_H-M   'P 1'
#
loop_
_entity.id
_entity.type
_entity.pdbx_description
1 polymer ?
#
loop_
_entity_poly.entity_id
_entity_poly.type
_entity_poly.pdbx_seq_one_letter_code
_entity_poly.pdbx_strand_id
1 'polypeptide(L)'
;MNEIKSLETAEIKVTAVERSIEIEPQSGLTLEEAKGILEASFSVDNIEADEYEFGGKYNSYEARLNQVPQNGENGAFEGERGHSKFVPSDTTERGEACKEKLAEYGKDGIEYKNLEPDFSEVSSATVTIDKMTANRNDYQEDGEWKAGNFSQADAKLAEQWNTQGKDGRTDWTDKDVYNFRKDSEQKYTWHERCDTKTMDLVPSEIHQCCKHLGGVSECKVRDAQNNGGEFDE
;
A
#
# COMPACT_ATOMS: atom_id res chain seq x y z
N MET A 1 4.33 35.48 -68.18
CA MET A 1 3.17 34.85 -67.53
C MET A 1 3.04 33.47 -68.16
N ASN A 2 3.45 32.44 -67.44
CA ASN A 2 3.50 31.07 -67.94
C ASN A 2 2.12 30.43 -67.86
N GLU A 3 1.75 29.73 -68.93
CA GLU A 3 0.53 28.96 -69.09
C GLU A 3 0.46 27.82 -68.06
N ILE A 4 -0.65 27.74 -67.32
CA ILE A 4 -0.96 26.62 -66.43
C ILE A 4 -1.52 25.49 -67.29
N LYS A 5 -0.72 24.45 -67.52
CA LYS A 5 -1.17 23.19 -68.13
C LYS A 5 -2.06 22.42 -67.15
N SER A 6 -3.26 22.08 -67.62
CA SER A 6 -4.20 21.14 -67.02
C SER A 6 -3.53 19.78 -66.77
N LEU A 7 -3.65 19.25 -65.55
CA LEU A 7 -3.21 17.90 -65.17
C LEU A 7 -4.36 16.92 -65.45
N GLU A 8 -4.09 15.92 -66.29
CA GLU A 8 -5.01 14.80 -66.55
C GLU A 8 -5.15 13.91 -65.32
N THR A 9 -6.40 13.62 -64.93
CA THR A 9 -6.74 12.70 -63.86
C THR A 9 -6.65 11.26 -64.37
N ALA A 10 -5.65 10.50 -63.92
CA ALA A 10 -5.58 9.06 -64.16
C ALA A 10 -6.36 8.31 -63.06
N GLU A 11 -7.45 7.64 -63.44
CA GLU A 11 -8.17 6.71 -62.56
C GLU A 11 -7.29 5.48 -62.24
N ILE A 12 -6.94 5.31 -60.97
CA ILE A 12 -6.26 4.11 -60.49
C ILE A 12 -7.32 3.05 -60.17
N LYS A 13 -7.40 2.03 -61.02
CA LYS A 13 -8.18 0.81 -60.73
C LYS A 13 -7.46 0.01 -59.65
N VAL A 14 -8.01 -0.01 -58.43
CA VAL A 14 -7.55 -0.89 -57.36
C VAL A 14 -8.20 -2.27 -57.56
N THR A 15 -7.39 -3.25 -57.98
CA THR A 15 -7.79 -4.66 -58.05
C THR A 15 -7.31 -5.42 -56.82
N ALA A 16 -8.29 -5.99 -56.11
CA ALA A 16 -8.25 -7.15 -55.19
C ALA A 16 -7.33 -7.10 -53.96
N VAL A 17 -7.99 -7.13 -52.80
CA VAL A 17 -7.44 -7.43 -51.47
C VAL A 17 -7.07 -8.91 -51.38
N GLU A 18 -6.03 -9.20 -50.59
CA GLU A 18 -5.87 -10.36 -49.66
C GLU A 18 -4.47 -10.97 -49.70
N ARG A 19 -3.63 -10.56 -48.75
CA ARG A 19 -2.85 -11.50 -47.95
C ARG A 19 -2.95 -11.07 -46.50
N SER A 20 -3.82 -11.76 -45.77
CA SER A 20 -3.76 -11.82 -44.31
C SER A 20 -2.39 -12.38 -43.94
N ILE A 21 -1.60 -11.58 -43.21
CA ILE A 21 -0.43 -12.11 -42.51
C ILE A 21 -1.00 -12.83 -41.29
N GLU A 22 -1.01 -14.16 -41.34
CA GLU A 22 -1.26 -14.98 -40.15
C GLU A 22 -0.04 -14.83 -39.23
N ILE A 23 -0.20 -14.05 -38.17
CA ILE A 23 0.78 -13.93 -37.09
C ILE A 23 0.39 -14.99 -36.06
N GLU A 24 1.07 -16.12 -36.06
CA GLU A 24 0.93 -17.09 -34.96
C GLU A 24 1.71 -16.59 -33.73
N PRO A 25 1.10 -16.61 -32.53
CA PRO A 25 1.80 -16.24 -31.30
C PRO A 25 2.89 -17.28 -30.98
N GLN A 26 4.13 -16.83 -30.76
CA GLN A 26 5.25 -17.70 -30.36
C GLN A 26 5.21 -18.14 -28.88
N SER A 27 4.05 -18.09 -28.23
CA SER A 27 3.83 -18.65 -26.90
C SER A 27 2.52 -19.43 -26.93
N GLY A 28 2.48 -20.57 -26.24
CA GLY A 28 1.35 -21.52 -26.23
C GLY A 28 0.08 -20.99 -25.53
N LEU A 29 -0.15 -19.69 -25.58
CA LEU A 29 -1.36 -19.03 -25.08
C LEU A 29 -2.36 -18.92 -26.23
N THR A 30 -3.53 -19.48 -26.01
CA THR A 30 -4.67 -19.35 -26.92
C THR A 30 -5.18 -17.91 -26.95
N LEU A 31 -5.95 -17.55 -27.99
CA LEU A 31 -6.57 -16.23 -28.11
C LEU A 31 -7.50 -15.93 -26.92
N GLU A 32 -8.19 -16.95 -26.39
CA GLU A 32 -9.02 -16.79 -25.19
C GLU A 32 -8.19 -16.53 -23.95
N GLU A 33 -7.07 -17.23 -23.75
CA GLU A 33 -6.17 -16.98 -22.62
C GLU A 33 -5.52 -15.61 -22.71
N ALA A 34 -5.09 -15.18 -23.91
CA ALA A 34 -4.56 -13.84 -24.13
C ALA A 34 -5.61 -12.76 -23.87
N LYS A 35 -6.86 -12.98 -24.27
CA LYS A 35 -7.98 -12.07 -23.95
C LYS A 35 -8.30 -12.06 -22.46
N GLY A 36 -8.30 -13.21 -21.79
CA GLY A 36 -8.50 -13.30 -20.35
C GLY A 36 -7.41 -12.57 -19.57
N ILE A 37 -6.14 -12.69 -20.00
CA ILE A 37 -5.02 -11.94 -19.41
C ILE A 37 -5.19 -10.44 -19.67
N LEU A 38 -5.54 -10.05 -20.89
CA LEU A 38 -5.76 -8.63 -21.23
C LEU A 38 -6.93 -8.03 -20.44
N GLU A 39 -8.07 -8.72 -20.37
CA GLU A 39 -9.24 -8.28 -19.61
C GLU A 39 -8.96 -8.25 -18.10
N ALA A 40 -8.17 -9.18 -17.56
CA ALA A 40 -7.70 -9.13 -16.18
C ALA A 40 -6.69 -8.00 -15.93
N SER A 41 -5.91 -7.62 -16.95
CA SER A 41 -4.94 -6.51 -16.87
C SER A 41 -5.60 -5.13 -17.00
N PHE A 42 -6.79 -5.06 -17.59
CA PHE A 42 -7.54 -3.82 -17.84
C PHE A 42 -8.93 -3.79 -17.15
N SER A 43 -9.19 -4.71 -16.22
CA SER A 43 -10.40 -4.69 -15.41
C SER A 43 -10.41 -3.39 -14.58
N VAL A 44 -11.51 -2.64 -14.70
CA VAL A 44 -11.68 -1.31 -14.08
C VAL A 44 -11.59 -1.38 -12.56
N ASP A 45 -11.80 -2.56 -11.96
CA ASP A 45 -11.63 -2.80 -10.52
C ASP A 45 -10.18 -2.62 -10.04
N ASN A 46 -9.18 -2.74 -10.93
CA ASN A 46 -7.76 -2.50 -10.60
C ASN A 46 -7.33 -1.04 -10.75
N ILE A 47 -8.11 -0.19 -11.43
CA ILE A 47 -7.71 1.20 -11.70
C ILE A 47 -7.90 2.10 -10.47
N GLU A 48 -8.91 1.84 -9.62
CA GLU A 48 -9.07 2.58 -8.35
C GLU A 48 -8.09 2.14 -7.25
N ALA A 49 -7.45 0.97 -7.38
CA ALA A 49 -6.58 0.43 -6.33
C ALA A 49 -5.19 1.08 -6.29
N ASP A 50 -4.69 1.57 -7.44
CA ASP A 50 -3.33 2.11 -7.56
C ASP A 50 -3.22 3.63 -7.31
N GLU A 51 -4.33 4.39 -7.35
CA GLU A 51 -4.27 5.84 -7.11
C GLU A 51 -3.98 6.23 -5.65
N TYR A 52 -4.03 5.29 -4.70
CA TYR A 52 -3.91 5.56 -3.27
C TYR A 52 -3.03 4.57 -2.49
N GLU A 53 -1.99 3.97 -3.11
CA GLU A 53 -1.02 3.14 -2.36
C GLU A 53 -0.50 3.89 -1.12
N PHE A 54 -0.35 5.22 -1.25
CA PHE A 54 0.00 6.12 -0.16
C PHE A 54 -0.99 7.28 -0.02
N GLY A 55 -1.30 7.65 1.22
CA GLY A 55 -2.05 8.85 1.57
C GLY A 55 -3.57 8.72 1.52
N GLY A 56 -4.12 7.51 1.30
CA GLY A 56 -5.51 7.12 1.56
C GLY A 56 -6.61 7.91 0.84
N LYS A 57 -7.86 7.49 1.03
CA LYS A 57 -9.03 8.00 0.29
C LYS A 57 -9.91 8.95 1.11
N TYR A 58 -9.97 8.77 2.43
CA TYR A 58 -11.00 9.36 3.29
C TYR A 58 -10.51 10.56 4.10
N ASN A 59 -9.31 10.53 4.70
CA ASN A 59 -8.80 11.72 5.41
C ASN A 59 -8.36 12.80 4.43
N SER A 60 -8.66 14.06 4.75
CA SER A 60 -8.17 15.19 3.97
C SER A 60 -6.65 15.33 4.07
N TYR A 61 -6.05 15.92 3.03
CA TYR A 61 -4.64 16.24 3.01
C TYR A 61 -4.21 17.10 4.21
N GLU A 62 -5.01 18.10 4.59
CA GLU A 62 -4.72 18.97 5.74
C GLU A 62 -4.72 18.19 7.06
N ALA A 63 -5.71 17.30 7.27
CA ALA A 63 -5.77 16.47 8.48
C ALA A 63 -4.55 15.56 8.60
N ARG A 64 -4.08 15.01 7.49
CA ARG A 64 -2.86 14.19 7.41
C ARG A 64 -1.63 15.02 7.70
N LEU A 65 -1.48 16.17 7.06
CA LEU A 65 -0.32 17.04 7.20
C LEU A 65 -0.18 17.53 8.65
N ASN A 66 -1.28 17.70 9.37
CA ASN A 66 -1.28 18.04 10.79
C ASN A 66 -0.69 16.94 11.69
N GLN A 67 -0.64 15.69 11.24
CA GLN A 67 -0.07 14.58 12.00
C GLN A 67 1.35 14.20 11.56
N VAL A 68 1.79 14.60 10.37
CA VAL A 68 3.19 14.42 9.92
C VAL A 68 4.14 15.19 10.85
N PRO A 69 5.35 14.69 11.17
CA PRO A 69 6.30 15.41 12.01
C PRO A 69 6.61 16.81 11.46
N GLN A 70 6.85 17.78 12.33
CA GLN A 70 7.41 19.07 11.94
C GLN A 70 8.93 19.03 12.11
N ASN A 71 9.65 19.82 11.30
CA ASN A 71 11.08 20.00 11.48
C ASN A 71 11.36 20.63 12.86
N GLY A 72 12.22 20.00 13.65
CA GLY A 72 12.54 20.45 15.01
C GLY A 72 13.20 19.36 15.85
N GLU A 73 12.89 19.34 17.14
CA GLU A 73 13.55 18.47 18.13
C GLU A 73 13.43 16.97 17.84
N ASN A 74 12.38 16.54 17.14
CA ASN A 74 12.15 15.13 16.83
C ASN A 74 12.82 14.67 15.52
N GLY A 75 13.34 15.58 14.71
CA GLY A 75 13.88 15.30 13.38
C GLY A 75 13.50 16.34 12.34
N ALA A 76 13.91 16.12 11.11
CA ALA A 76 13.62 17.01 9.99
C ALA A 76 13.45 16.25 8.68
N PHE A 77 12.68 16.83 7.76
CA PHE A 77 12.59 16.39 6.37
C PHE A 77 13.75 16.97 5.57
N GLU A 78 14.35 16.15 4.70
CA GLU A 78 15.38 16.62 3.75
C GLU A 78 14.80 17.48 2.63
N GLY A 79 13.50 17.33 2.34
CA GLY A 79 12.78 18.09 1.33
C GLY A 79 11.40 18.56 1.83
N GLU A 80 10.40 18.43 0.96
CA GLU A 80 9.03 18.80 1.31
C GLU A 80 8.49 17.89 2.43
N ARG A 81 7.92 18.53 3.46
CA ARG A 81 7.36 17.84 4.63
C ARG A 81 6.25 16.87 4.21
N GLY A 82 6.43 15.59 4.51
CA GLY A 82 5.48 14.53 4.18
C GLY A 82 5.55 14.03 2.73
N HIS A 83 6.52 14.49 1.94
CA HIS A 83 6.79 14.02 0.57
C HIS A 83 8.29 13.82 0.32
N SER A 84 9.05 13.59 1.38
CA SER A 84 10.49 13.36 1.32
C SER A 84 10.94 12.58 2.56
N LYS A 85 12.22 12.20 2.60
CA LYS A 85 12.81 11.50 3.72
C LYS A 85 12.75 12.30 5.02
N PHE A 86 12.12 11.71 6.03
CA PHE A 86 12.19 12.17 7.41
C PHE A 86 13.40 11.53 8.11
N VAL A 87 14.31 12.37 8.59
CA VAL A 87 15.49 11.98 9.36
C VAL A 87 15.22 12.28 10.83
N PRO A 88 15.09 11.25 11.71
CA PRO A 88 14.87 11.46 13.14
C PRO A 88 16.07 12.15 13.79
N SER A 89 15.84 12.90 14.87
CA SER A 89 16.92 13.53 15.65
C SER A 89 17.44 12.60 16.75
N ASP A 90 18.75 12.57 17.02
CA ASP A 90 19.33 11.86 18.17
C ASP A 90 19.24 12.66 19.48
N THR A 91 18.70 13.88 19.45
CA THR A 91 18.58 14.73 20.66
C THR A 91 17.50 14.26 21.64
N THR A 92 16.74 13.23 21.28
CA THR A 92 15.68 12.64 22.12
C THR A 92 15.91 11.13 22.22
N GLU A 93 15.63 10.53 23.39
CA GLU A 93 15.76 9.06 23.57
C GLU A 93 15.02 8.27 22.50
N ARG A 94 13.85 8.77 22.09
CA ARG A 94 13.02 8.14 21.04
C ARG A 94 13.70 8.18 19.68
N GLY A 95 14.27 9.31 19.33
CA GLY A 95 14.92 9.50 18.03
C GLY A 95 16.30 8.86 17.96
N GLU A 96 17.04 8.80 19.08
CA GLU A 96 18.25 7.98 19.24
C GLU A 96 17.94 6.50 18.98
N ALA A 97 16.97 5.92 19.70
CA ALA A 97 16.56 4.52 19.49
C ALA A 97 16.08 4.24 18.06
N CYS A 98 15.41 5.20 17.42
CA CYS A 98 14.99 5.08 16.03
C CYS A 98 16.18 5.09 15.07
N LYS A 99 17.16 5.99 15.24
CA LYS A 99 18.37 6.01 14.43
C LYS A 99 19.17 4.72 14.57
N GLU A 100 19.36 4.24 15.80
CA GLU A 100 20.02 2.96 16.05
C GLU A 100 19.33 1.82 15.32
N LYS A 101 17.98 1.76 15.41
CA LYS A 101 17.22 0.71 14.73
C LYS A 101 17.26 0.84 13.21
N LEU A 102 17.19 2.06 12.66
CA LEU A 102 17.33 2.32 11.22
C LEU A 102 18.71 1.88 10.68
N ALA A 103 19.76 2.06 11.47
CA ALA A 103 21.12 1.67 11.09
C ALA A 103 21.27 0.15 10.87
N GLU A 104 20.50 -0.69 11.58
CA GLU A 104 20.45 -2.14 11.34
C GLU A 104 19.97 -2.49 9.92
N TYR A 105 19.17 -1.61 9.30
CA TYR A 105 18.68 -1.73 7.92
C TYR A 105 19.52 -0.93 6.92
N GLY A 106 20.62 -0.31 7.37
CA GLY A 106 21.44 0.58 6.53
C GLY A 106 20.70 1.85 6.10
N LYS A 107 19.74 2.32 6.92
CA LYS A 107 18.94 3.52 6.70
C LYS A 107 19.28 4.60 7.73
N ASP A 108 19.02 5.85 7.37
CA ASP A 108 19.18 7.03 8.25
C ASP A 108 17.88 7.83 8.42
N GLY A 109 16.81 7.41 7.74
CA GLY A 109 15.49 8.03 7.75
C GLY A 109 14.46 7.17 7.03
N ILE A 110 13.22 7.65 7.00
CA ILE A 110 12.09 7.00 6.34
C ILE A 110 11.50 7.94 5.29
N GLU A 111 11.31 7.44 4.08
CA GLU A 111 10.64 8.19 3.01
C GLU A 111 9.17 8.38 3.35
N TYR A 112 8.66 9.60 3.15
CA TYR A 112 7.22 9.86 3.16
C TYR A 112 6.73 10.06 1.73
N LYS A 113 5.61 9.41 1.40
CA LYS A 113 4.89 9.55 0.14
C LYS A 113 3.46 9.95 0.47
N ASN A 114 2.97 11.06 -0.09
CA ASN A 114 1.61 11.54 0.14
C ASN A 114 1.21 11.59 1.63
N LEU A 115 2.10 12.12 2.48
CA LEU A 115 1.92 12.29 3.93
C LEU A 115 1.86 10.98 4.74
N GLU A 116 2.22 9.84 4.15
CA GLU A 116 2.33 8.54 4.79
C GLU A 116 3.77 8.03 4.74
N PRO A 117 4.33 7.50 5.85
CA PRO A 117 5.65 6.89 5.85
C PRO A 117 5.65 5.57 5.07
N ASP A 118 6.66 5.40 4.22
CA ASP A 118 6.93 4.16 3.51
C ASP A 118 7.90 3.30 4.33
N PHE A 119 7.35 2.30 5.00
CA PHE A 119 8.14 1.35 5.79
C PHE A 119 8.59 0.12 4.99
N SER A 120 8.36 0.06 3.68
CA SER A 120 8.66 -1.15 2.87
C SER A 120 10.11 -1.62 3.00
N GLU A 121 11.06 -0.70 3.16
CA GLU A 121 12.49 -1.01 3.29
C GLU A 121 12.92 -1.46 4.69
N VAL A 122 12.06 -1.32 5.69
CA VAL A 122 12.30 -1.69 7.10
C VAL A 122 11.27 -2.68 7.65
N SER A 123 10.29 -3.05 6.83
CA SER A 123 9.26 -4.03 7.15
C SER A 123 9.83 -5.44 7.11
N SER A 124 9.54 -6.23 8.13
CA SER A 124 9.91 -7.66 8.16
C SER A 124 8.95 -8.54 7.37
N ALA A 125 7.71 -8.06 7.17
CA ALA A 125 6.70 -8.74 6.38
C ALA A 125 5.56 -7.77 6.05
N THR A 126 4.95 -7.95 4.88
CA THR A 126 3.76 -7.22 4.47
C THR A 126 2.67 -8.21 4.13
N VAL A 127 1.48 -8.03 4.68
CA VAL A 127 0.30 -8.88 4.44
C VAL A 127 -0.92 -8.02 4.11
N THR A 128 -1.89 -8.62 3.44
CA THR A 128 -3.20 -8.00 3.19
C THR A 128 -4.26 -8.67 4.06
N ILE A 129 -5.03 -7.88 4.79
CA ILE A 129 -6.16 -8.35 5.61
C ILE A 129 -7.48 -8.10 4.89
N ASP A 130 -8.48 -8.93 5.18
CA ASP A 130 -9.75 -8.93 4.43
C ASP A 130 -10.64 -7.73 4.81
N LYS A 131 -10.60 -7.31 6.09
CA LYS A 131 -11.42 -6.18 6.58
C LYS A 131 -10.67 -5.36 7.62
N MET A 132 -9.97 -4.31 7.18
CA MET A 132 -9.48 -3.30 8.12
C MET A 132 -10.63 -2.48 8.69
N THR A 133 -10.55 -2.23 10.00
CA THR A 133 -11.53 -1.47 10.78
C THR A 133 -10.86 -0.37 11.59
N ALA A 134 -11.68 0.44 12.28
CA ALA A 134 -11.19 1.39 13.28
C ALA A 134 -10.57 0.71 14.53
N ASN A 135 -10.66 -0.62 14.67
CA ASN A 135 -10.24 -1.37 15.84
C ASN A 135 -8.96 -2.16 15.58
N ARG A 136 -7.88 -1.78 16.27
CA ARG A 136 -6.59 -2.49 16.21
C ARG A 136 -6.66 -3.86 16.87
N ASN A 137 -7.25 -3.87 18.06
CA ASN A 137 -7.44 -5.06 18.88
C ASN A 137 -8.82 -5.66 18.62
N ASP A 138 -8.97 -6.93 19.00
CA ASP A 138 -10.27 -7.60 18.99
C ASP A 138 -11.31 -6.81 19.77
N TYR A 139 -12.54 -6.81 19.26
CA TYR A 139 -13.63 -6.01 19.78
C TYR A 139 -14.94 -6.78 19.73
N GLN A 140 -15.95 -6.29 20.45
CA GLN A 140 -17.30 -6.84 20.38
C GLN A 140 -18.20 -5.93 19.55
N GLU A 141 -19.00 -6.54 18.69
CA GLU A 141 -20.01 -5.89 17.87
C GLU A 141 -21.23 -6.83 17.84
N ASP A 142 -22.40 -6.31 18.18
CA ASP A 142 -23.66 -7.07 18.26
C ASP A 142 -23.59 -8.36 19.12
N GLY A 143 -22.77 -8.33 20.19
CA GLY A 143 -22.59 -9.46 21.10
C GLY A 143 -21.63 -10.54 20.60
N GLU A 144 -21.03 -10.37 19.43
CA GLU A 144 -20.02 -11.29 18.87
C GLU A 144 -18.62 -10.69 18.95
N TRP A 145 -17.62 -11.54 19.24
CA TRP A 145 -16.22 -11.16 19.12
C TRP A 145 -15.80 -11.08 17.66
N LYS A 146 -15.20 -9.97 17.28
CA LYS A 146 -14.62 -9.72 15.96
C LYS A 146 -13.11 -9.55 16.10
N ALA A 147 -12.38 -10.14 15.17
CA ALA A 147 -10.92 -9.99 15.10
C ALA A 147 -10.56 -8.54 14.72
N GLY A 148 -9.71 -7.90 15.53
CA GLY A 148 -9.12 -6.61 15.20
C GLY A 148 -8.09 -6.73 14.08
N ASN A 149 -7.62 -5.58 13.59
CA ASN A 149 -6.65 -5.53 12.50
C ASN A 149 -5.38 -6.34 12.81
N PHE A 150 -4.90 -6.31 14.06
CA PHE A 150 -3.68 -7.01 14.46
C PHE A 150 -3.84 -8.53 14.45
N SER A 151 -4.97 -9.05 14.92
CA SER A 151 -5.26 -10.48 14.94
C SER A 151 -5.46 -11.02 13.52
N GLN A 152 -6.12 -10.25 12.65
CA GLN A 152 -6.22 -10.58 11.22
C GLN A 152 -4.83 -10.65 10.57
N ALA A 153 -3.96 -9.67 10.84
CA ALA A 153 -2.61 -9.62 10.29
C ALA A 153 -1.72 -10.76 10.83
N ASP A 154 -1.83 -11.10 12.11
CA ASP A 154 -1.14 -12.23 12.74
C ASP A 154 -1.52 -13.55 12.05
N ALA A 155 -2.81 -13.77 11.76
CA ALA A 155 -3.28 -14.95 11.04
C ALA A 155 -2.74 -15.01 9.59
N LYS A 156 -2.84 -13.92 8.83
CA LYS A 156 -2.32 -13.86 7.45
C LYS A 156 -0.80 -14.06 7.38
N LEU A 157 -0.07 -13.53 8.35
CA LEU A 157 1.38 -13.71 8.40
C LEU A 157 1.76 -15.15 8.76
N ALA A 158 1.01 -15.82 9.64
CA ALA A 158 1.22 -17.23 9.94
C ALA A 158 1.03 -18.09 8.67
N GLU A 159 -0.01 -17.85 7.88
CA GLU A 159 -0.23 -18.51 6.58
C GLU A 159 0.93 -18.27 5.61
N GLN A 160 1.39 -17.02 5.49
CA GLN A 160 2.53 -16.65 4.66
C GLN A 160 3.81 -17.37 5.10
N TRP A 161 4.13 -17.35 6.39
CA TRP A 161 5.32 -18.01 6.93
C TRP A 161 5.29 -19.52 6.80
N ASN A 162 4.11 -20.13 6.92
CA ASN A 162 3.93 -21.56 6.65
C ASN A 162 4.19 -21.91 5.19
N THR A 163 3.71 -21.09 4.27
CA THR A 163 3.96 -21.25 2.84
C THR A 163 5.45 -21.11 2.52
N GLN A 164 6.15 -20.19 3.21
CA GLN A 164 7.58 -19.94 3.03
C GLN A 164 8.48 -20.98 3.72
N GLY A 165 7.92 -21.84 4.59
CA GLY A 165 8.73 -22.72 5.43
C GLY A 165 9.66 -21.95 6.36
N LYS A 166 9.23 -20.78 6.84
CA LYS A 166 10.06 -19.88 7.65
C LYS A 166 10.61 -20.63 8.85
N ASP A 167 11.90 -20.48 9.09
CA ASP A 167 12.66 -21.15 10.16
C ASP A 167 12.58 -22.69 10.10
N GLY A 168 12.31 -23.25 8.92
CA GLY A 168 12.21 -24.68 8.68
C GLY A 168 10.91 -25.31 9.19
N ARG A 169 9.90 -24.51 9.53
CA ARG A 169 8.59 -24.98 10.02
C ARG A 169 7.44 -24.50 9.14
N THR A 170 6.33 -25.23 9.19
CA THR A 170 5.10 -24.98 8.42
C THR A 170 3.84 -25.06 9.28
N ASP A 171 3.99 -24.87 10.59
CA ASP A 171 2.94 -24.93 11.61
C ASP A 171 2.87 -23.66 12.48
N TRP A 172 3.30 -22.52 11.94
CA TRP A 172 3.09 -21.20 12.53
C TRP A 172 1.62 -20.97 12.81
N THR A 173 1.33 -20.46 14.00
CA THR A 173 0.00 -20.00 14.42
C THR A 173 -0.04 -18.47 14.52
N ASP A 174 -1.23 -17.89 14.48
CA ASP A 174 -1.45 -16.47 14.80
C ASP A 174 -0.87 -16.09 16.18
N LYS A 175 -0.96 -17.01 17.16
CA LYS A 175 -0.36 -16.83 18.48
C LYS A 175 1.16 -16.80 18.45
N ASP A 176 1.80 -17.63 17.62
CA ASP A 176 3.25 -17.58 17.43
C ASP A 176 3.69 -16.24 16.84
N VAL A 177 2.95 -15.72 15.85
CA VAL A 177 3.20 -14.39 15.27
C VAL A 177 3.00 -13.29 16.33
N TYR A 178 1.90 -13.32 17.08
CA TYR A 178 1.67 -12.39 18.18
C TYR A 178 2.84 -12.37 19.16
N ASN A 179 3.32 -13.55 19.58
CA ASN A 179 4.43 -13.67 20.52
C ASN A 179 5.74 -13.15 19.90
N PHE A 180 6.01 -13.46 18.63
CA PHE A 180 7.16 -12.92 17.89
C PHE A 180 7.16 -11.39 17.91
N ARG A 181 6.01 -10.74 17.69
CA ARG A 181 5.93 -9.27 17.73
C ARG A 181 6.14 -8.68 19.12
N LYS A 182 5.65 -9.39 20.14
CA LYS A 182 5.74 -8.99 21.56
C LYS A 182 7.08 -9.35 22.20
N ASP A 183 7.96 -10.01 21.48
CA ASP A 183 9.32 -10.26 21.92
C ASP A 183 10.01 -8.95 22.34
N SER A 184 10.60 -8.96 23.54
CA SER A 184 11.17 -7.75 24.15
C SER A 184 12.46 -7.28 23.49
N GLU A 185 13.17 -8.14 22.76
CA GLU A 185 14.41 -7.81 22.09
C GLU A 185 14.17 -7.15 20.72
N GLN A 186 13.12 -7.58 20.01
CA GLN A 186 12.86 -7.12 18.64
C GLN A 186 11.71 -6.10 18.51
N LYS A 187 10.69 -6.19 19.37
CA LYS A 187 9.53 -5.29 19.47
C LYS A 187 8.96 -4.83 18.13
N TYR A 188 8.14 -5.67 17.50
CA TYR A 188 7.43 -5.28 16.29
C TYR A 188 6.01 -4.77 16.58
N THR A 189 5.54 -3.87 15.71
CA THR A 189 4.15 -3.45 15.62
C THR A 189 3.65 -3.61 14.21
N TRP A 190 2.35 -3.84 14.08
CA TRP A 190 1.68 -3.72 12.80
C TRP A 190 1.43 -2.24 12.50
N HIS A 191 1.87 -1.80 11.32
CA HIS A 191 1.50 -0.54 10.69
C HIS A 191 0.33 -0.80 9.74
N GLU A 192 -0.76 -0.07 9.91
CA GLU A 192 -1.95 -0.16 9.08
C GLU A 192 -1.84 0.89 7.97
N ARG A 193 -1.60 0.49 6.72
CA ARG A 193 -1.48 1.44 5.59
C ARG A 193 -2.81 2.13 5.29
N CYS A 194 -2.72 3.30 4.65
CA CYS A 194 -3.88 4.12 4.33
C CYS A 194 -4.77 3.54 3.22
N ASP A 195 -4.32 2.52 2.50
CA ASP A 195 -5.12 1.76 1.54
C ASP A 195 -6.23 0.91 2.20
N THR A 196 -6.28 0.88 3.54
CA THR A 196 -7.27 0.18 4.37
C THR A 196 -7.26 -1.35 4.21
N LYS A 197 -6.15 -1.94 3.76
CA LYS A 197 -6.03 -3.40 3.62
C LYS A 197 -4.63 -3.93 3.88
N THR A 198 -3.60 -3.13 3.67
CA THR A 198 -2.20 -3.55 3.80
C THR A 198 -1.68 -3.32 5.21
N MET A 199 -0.96 -4.31 5.72
CA MET A 199 -0.35 -4.31 7.05
C MET A 199 1.15 -4.57 6.90
N ASP A 200 1.99 -3.67 7.40
CA ASP A 200 3.44 -3.87 7.47
C ASP A 200 3.88 -4.22 8.89
N LEU A 201 4.74 -5.22 9.03
CA LEU A 201 5.34 -5.58 10.30
C LEU A 201 6.63 -4.78 10.51
N VAL A 202 6.56 -3.73 11.31
CA VAL A 202 7.61 -2.70 11.42
C VAL A 202 8.20 -2.69 12.84
N PRO A 203 9.53 -2.48 13.00
CA PRO A 203 10.12 -2.23 14.31
C PRO A 203 9.43 -1.05 15.01
N SER A 204 9.06 -1.24 16.27
CA SER A 204 8.28 -0.24 17.03
C SER A 204 9.06 1.07 17.19
N GLU A 205 10.38 0.99 17.33
CA GLU A 205 11.31 2.11 17.46
C GLU A 205 11.30 3.02 16.23
N ILE A 206 11.15 2.44 15.04
CA ILE A 206 11.06 3.20 13.78
C ILE A 206 9.64 3.75 13.63
N HIS A 207 8.63 2.89 13.75
CA HIS A 207 7.23 3.26 13.56
C HIS A 207 6.82 4.43 14.46
N GLN A 208 7.27 4.45 15.72
CA GLN A 208 6.93 5.52 16.64
C GLN A 208 7.43 6.89 16.14
N CYS A 209 8.65 7.00 15.62
CA CYS A 209 9.21 8.29 15.20
C CYS A 209 8.48 8.91 14.01
N CYS A 210 7.88 8.08 13.17
CA CYS A 210 7.20 8.50 11.97
C CYS A 210 5.70 8.75 12.26
N LYS A 211 5.35 9.91 12.80
CA LYS A 211 3.93 10.27 13.05
C LYS A 211 3.15 10.42 11.72
N HIS A 212 1.90 9.99 11.70
CA HIS A 212 1.02 10.07 10.52
C HIS A 212 -0.42 9.69 10.90
N LEU A 213 -1.36 9.88 9.96
CA LEU A 213 -2.65 9.18 9.97
C LEU A 213 -2.52 7.93 9.12
N GLY A 214 -2.77 6.75 9.71
CA GLY A 214 -2.76 5.46 9.03
C GLY A 214 -4.18 4.93 8.74
N GLY A 215 -4.27 3.67 8.30
CA GLY A 215 -5.49 2.99 7.89
C GLY A 215 -6.60 2.95 8.94
N VAL A 216 -6.27 2.89 10.24
CA VAL A 216 -7.28 3.02 11.30
C VAL A 216 -8.00 4.37 11.26
N SER A 217 -7.28 5.45 10.96
CA SER A 217 -7.89 6.78 10.82
C SER A 217 -8.76 6.85 9.56
N GLU A 218 -8.34 6.19 8.48
CA GLU A 218 -9.13 6.07 7.24
C GLU A 218 -10.45 5.36 7.51
N CYS A 219 -10.41 4.20 8.16
CA CYS A 219 -11.62 3.46 8.51
C CYS A 219 -12.55 4.27 9.42
N LYS A 220 -12.01 5.05 10.38
CA LYS A 220 -12.84 5.91 11.24
C LYS A 220 -13.60 6.96 10.43
N VAL A 221 -12.96 7.62 9.46
CA VAL A 221 -13.62 8.63 8.62
C VAL A 221 -14.64 7.98 7.69
N ARG A 222 -14.27 6.86 7.05
CA ARG A 222 -15.17 6.06 6.21
C ARG A 222 -16.44 5.65 6.96
N ASP A 223 -16.28 5.06 8.14
CA ASP A 223 -17.39 4.47 8.90
C ASP A 223 -18.25 5.55 9.56
N ALA A 224 -17.69 6.73 9.87
CA ALA A 224 -18.47 7.88 10.34
C ALA A 224 -19.39 8.46 9.26
N GLN A 225 -18.97 8.46 7.98
CA GLN A 225 -19.79 8.93 6.87
C GLN A 225 -21.00 8.02 6.61
N ASN A 226 -20.84 6.71 6.84
CA ASN A 226 -21.93 5.73 6.65
C ASN A 226 -23.02 5.81 7.73
N ASN A 227 -22.70 6.36 8.91
CA ASN A 227 -23.67 6.52 10.01
C ASN A 227 -24.46 7.84 9.95
N GLY A 228 -24.17 8.74 9.00
CA GLY A 228 -24.83 10.05 8.85
C GLY A 228 -26.03 10.06 7.90
N GLY A 229 -26.52 8.89 7.48
CA GLY A 229 -27.56 8.70 6.45
C GLY A 229 -28.95 8.36 6.97
N GLU A 230 -29.32 8.74 8.20
CA GLU A 230 -30.74 8.77 8.60
C GLU A 230 -31.38 10.04 8.00
N PHE A 231 -32.06 9.87 6.86
CA PHE A 231 -33.04 10.83 6.38
C PHE A 231 -34.20 10.84 7.37
N ASP A 232 -34.34 11.93 8.12
CA ASP A 232 -35.61 12.27 8.75
C ASP A 232 -36.62 12.58 7.63
N GLU A 233 -37.58 11.68 7.40
CA GLU A 233 -38.87 11.99 6.74
C GLU A 233 -39.92 12.40 7.78
#